data_AF-A0A2E5G1H6-F1
#
_entry.id   AF-A0A2E5G1H6-F1
#
_cell.length_a   1.000
_cell.length_b   1.000
_cell.length_c   1.000
_cell.angle_alpha   90.00
_cell.angle_beta   90.00
_cell.angle_gamma   90.00
#
_symmetry.space_group_name_H-M   'P 1'
#
loop_
_entity.id
_entity.type
_entity.pdbx_description
1 polymer ?
#
loop_
_entity_poly.entity_id
_entity_poly.type
_entity_poly.pdbx_seq_one_letter_code
_entity_poly.pdbx_strand_id
1 'polypeptide(L)'
;MKSRYTAMVKNPCNVQSNSPQAEIHRCATVDTHPEYFREVKIFVDGSRIFINSPRYYTGVINRRAAGGRWEEITDKLKRQGIAIDTYLESIKATCASFKGQPRT
;
A
#
# COMPACT_ATOMS: atom_id res chain seq x y z
N MET A 1 -9.22 14.22 13.47
CA MET A 1 -7.80 14.19 13.87
C MET A 1 -6.98 13.76 12.65
N LYS A 2 -5.83 14.40 12.40
CA LYS A 2 -4.96 14.10 11.26
C LYS A 2 -3.78 13.27 11.74
N SER A 3 -3.63 12.07 11.19
CA SER A 3 -2.58 11.12 11.57
C SER A 3 -1.83 10.62 10.34
N ARG A 4 -0.54 10.35 10.51
CA ARG A 4 0.38 9.93 9.44
C ARG A 4 1.02 8.62 9.82
N TYR A 5 1.04 7.69 8.87
CA TYR A 5 1.64 6.37 9.06
C TYR A 5 2.48 5.96 7.86
N THR A 6 3.42 5.06 8.08
CA THR A 6 4.13 4.31 7.05
C THR A 6 3.94 2.82 7.26
N ALA A 7 3.86 2.07 6.16
CA ALA A 7 3.74 0.62 6.20
C ALA A 7 4.57 -0.01 5.08
N MET A 8 5.11 -1.20 5.34
CA MET A 8 5.78 -2.00 4.31
C MET A 8 4.74 -2.87 3.62
N VAL A 9 4.42 -2.58 2.37
CA VAL A 9 3.36 -3.27 1.62
C VAL A 9 3.97 -3.99 0.42
N LYS A 10 3.51 -5.21 0.18
CA LYS A 10 3.89 -6.00 -0.98
C LYS A 10 3.35 -5.37 -2.26
N ASN A 11 4.19 -5.25 -3.27
CA ASN A 11 3.78 -4.85 -4.61
C ASN A 11 2.72 -5.83 -5.13
N PRO A 12 1.72 -5.37 -5.91
CA PRO A 12 0.70 -6.23 -6.47
C PRO A 12 1.33 -7.14 -7.51
N CYS A 13 1.01 -8.42 -7.42
CA CYS A 13 1.25 -9.38 -8.49
C CYS A 13 -0.01 -9.50 -9.34
N ASN A 14 0.14 -9.86 -10.61
CA ASN A 14 -1.02 -10.26 -11.42
C ASN A 14 -1.61 -11.53 -10.80
N VAL A 15 -2.80 -11.41 -10.20
CA VAL A 15 -3.50 -12.49 -9.50
C VAL A 15 -3.89 -13.66 -10.41
N GLN A 16 -3.88 -13.47 -11.72
CA GLN A 16 -4.18 -14.51 -12.71
C GLN A 16 -2.93 -15.25 -13.22
N SER A 17 -1.73 -14.85 -12.78
CA SER A 17 -0.49 -15.49 -13.20
C SER A 17 -0.18 -16.70 -12.34
N ASN A 18 -0.01 -17.85 -12.99
CA ASN A 18 0.43 -19.11 -12.37
C ASN A 18 1.90 -19.43 -12.67
N SER A 19 2.70 -18.43 -13.05
CA SER A 19 4.11 -18.66 -13.31
C SER A 19 4.87 -18.93 -12.00
N PRO A 20 6.01 -19.64 -12.04
CA PRO A 20 6.87 -19.81 -10.86
C PRO A 20 7.23 -18.48 -10.19
N GLN A 21 7.41 -17.42 -10.97
CA GLN A 21 7.68 -16.07 -10.46
C GLN A 21 6.49 -15.51 -9.67
N ALA A 22 5.25 -15.79 -10.08
CA ALA A 22 4.06 -15.37 -9.34
C ALA A 22 3.89 -16.17 -8.04
N GLU A 23 4.29 -17.44 -8.00
CA GLU A 23 4.34 -18.23 -6.76
C GLU A 23 5.39 -17.71 -5.78
N ILE A 24 6.62 -17.48 -6.24
CA ILE A 24 7.69 -16.86 -5.45
C ILE A 24 7.23 -15.51 -4.90
N HIS A 25 6.62 -14.68 -5.74
CA HIS A 25 6.06 -13.40 -5.31
C HIS A 25 4.94 -13.59 -4.29
N ARG A 26 4.05 -14.59 -4.41
CA ARG A 26 3.00 -14.85 -3.41
C ARG A 26 3.58 -15.23 -2.05
N CYS A 27 4.61 -16.09 -2.03
CA CYS A 27 5.27 -16.57 -0.81
C CYS A 27 6.30 -15.62 -0.21
N ALA A 28 6.73 -14.59 -0.97
CA ALA A 28 7.75 -13.65 -0.51
C ALA A 28 7.41 -12.95 0.81
N THR A 29 8.43 -12.73 1.63
CA THR A 29 8.38 -11.90 2.84
C THR A 29 9.36 -10.75 2.70
N VAL A 30 9.28 -9.76 3.60
CA VAL A 30 10.23 -8.64 3.60
C VAL A 30 11.67 -9.16 3.76
N ASP A 31 11.86 -10.25 4.50
CA ASP A 31 13.18 -10.84 4.75
C ASP A 31 13.69 -11.68 3.58
N THR A 32 12.80 -12.37 2.84
CA THR A 32 13.21 -13.26 1.74
C THR A 32 13.34 -12.56 0.39
N HIS A 33 12.45 -11.59 0.10
CA HIS A 33 12.43 -10.84 -1.15
C HIS A 33 12.04 -9.38 -0.91
N PRO A 34 12.91 -8.59 -0.25
CA PRO A 34 12.64 -7.19 0.05
C PRO A 34 12.31 -6.35 -1.20
N GLU A 35 12.81 -6.74 -2.38
CA GLU A 35 12.54 -6.10 -3.67
C GLU A 35 11.07 -6.11 -4.09
N TYR A 36 10.25 -7.03 -3.53
CA TYR A 36 8.81 -7.06 -3.78
C TYR A 36 8.01 -6.21 -2.81
N PHE A 37 8.65 -5.62 -1.82
CA PHE A 37 8.00 -4.77 -0.83
C PHE A 37 8.44 -3.33 -1.01
N ARG A 38 7.62 -2.43 -0.50
CA ARG A 38 7.96 -1.01 -0.44
C ARG A 38 7.24 -0.32 0.70
N GLU A 39 7.84 0.78 1.14
CA GLU A 39 7.19 1.67 2.07
C GLU A 39 6.10 2.49 1.35
N VAL A 40 4.91 2.55 1.94
CA VAL A 40 3.81 3.42 1.51
C VAL A 40 3.51 4.45 2.60
N LYS A 41 3.10 5.64 2.19
CA LYS A 41 2.63 6.70 3.10
C LYS A 41 1.12 6.62 3.22
N ILE A 42 0.63 6.73 4.44
CA ILE A 42 -0.79 6.67 4.77
C ILE A 42 -1.15 7.91 5.55
N PHE A 43 -2.24 8.55 5.16
CA PHE A 43 -2.79 9.72 5.82
C PHE A 43 -4.23 9.42 6.24
N VAL A 44 -4.53 9.65 7.51
CA VAL A 44 -5.88 9.49 8.07
C VAL A 44 -6.37 10.86 8.50
N ASP A 45 -7.56 11.25 8.04
CA ASP A 45 -8.23 12.49 8.41
C ASP A 45 -9.66 12.19 8.88
N GLY A 46 -9.82 12.03 10.20
CA GLY A 46 -11.08 11.59 10.79
C GLY A 46 -11.45 10.19 10.28
N SER A 47 -12.58 10.08 9.57
CA SER A 47 -13.08 8.83 9.00
C SER A 47 -12.57 8.55 7.58
N ARG A 48 -11.67 9.38 7.06
CA ARG A 48 -11.10 9.22 5.72
C ARG A 48 -9.68 8.67 5.80
N ILE A 49 -9.37 7.72 4.92
CA ILE A 49 -8.04 7.14 4.80
C ILE A 49 -7.54 7.25 3.36
N PHE A 50 -6.31 7.73 3.25
CA PHE A 50 -5.62 7.91 1.98
C PHE A 50 -4.31 7.15 1.99
N ILE A 51 -4.03 6.46 0.89
CA ILE A 51 -2.76 5.76 0.67
C ILE A 51 -2.05 6.41 -0.51
N ASN A 52 -0.75 6.67 -0.37
CA ASN A 52 0.07 7.13 -1.47
C ASN A 52 0.56 5.91 -2.26
N SER A 53 -0.22 5.51 -3.25
CA SER A 53 0.13 4.44 -4.20
C SER A 53 1.07 5.01 -5.27
N PRO A 54 2.27 4.47 -5.51
CA PRO A 54 3.04 4.77 -6.72
C PRO A 54 2.20 4.53 -7.97
N ARG A 55 2.40 5.38 -8.98
CA ARG A 55 1.82 5.18 -10.31
C ARG A 55 2.37 3.89 -10.91
N TYR A 56 1.55 2.85 -11.04
CA TYR A 56 1.95 1.64 -11.75
C TYR A 56 1.83 1.85 -13.25
N TYR A 57 2.85 1.40 -13.99
CA TYR A 57 2.68 0.88 -15.33
C TYR A 57 2.44 -0.63 -15.19
N THR A 58 1.26 -1.11 -15.57
CA THR A 58 0.95 -2.54 -15.67
C THR A 58 1.65 -3.10 -16.91
N GLY A 59 2.93 -3.42 -16.77
CA GLY A 59 3.73 -4.07 -17.79
C GLY A 59 4.84 -4.85 -17.11
N VAL A 60 4.86 -6.14 -17.38
CA VAL A 60 5.83 -7.18 -16.99
C VAL A 60 7.20 -6.59 -16.58
N ILE A 61 7.58 -6.81 -15.32
CA ILE A 61 8.91 -6.53 -14.75
C ILE A 61 9.21 -5.04 -14.49
N ASN A 62 9.23 -4.70 -13.19
CA ASN A 62 9.91 -3.58 -12.54
C ASN A 62 10.60 -2.56 -13.46
N ARG A 63 10.08 -1.32 -13.53
CA ARG A 63 10.92 -0.10 -13.41
C ARG A 63 10.14 1.22 -13.28
N ARG A 64 10.57 1.98 -12.26
CA ARG A 64 10.46 3.43 -12.01
C ARG A 64 9.06 4.06 -12.02
N ALA A 65 8.31 3.83 -10.94
CA ALA A 65 7.28 4.77 -10.52
C ALA A 65 7.93 5.94 -9.74
N ALA A 66 8.40 6.97 -10.43
CA ALA A 66 8.72 8.23 -9.77
C ALA A 66 7.41 9.00 -9.53
N GLY A 67 6.98 9.05 -8.27
CA GLY A 67 5.77 9.74 -7.83
C GLY A 67 4.60 8.81 -7.52
N GLY A 68 4.01 9.00 -6.35
CA GLY A 68 2.78 8.33 -5.93
C GLY A 68 1.58 9.27 -5.89
N ARG A 69 0.43 8.73 -6.26
CA ARG A 69 -0.87 9.40 -6.20
C ARG A 69 -1.52 9.05 -4.87
N TRP A 70 -2.07 10.06 -4.20
CA TRP A 70 -2.97 9.82 -3.09
C TRP A 70 -4.28 9.26 -3.60
N GLU A 71 -4.66 8.10 -3.09
CA GLU A 71 -5.93 7.44 -3.36
C GLU A 71 -6.69 7.33 -2.06
N GLU A 72 -7.95 7.78 -2.06
CA GLU A 72 -8.85 7.55 -0.95
C GLU A 72 -9.39 6.12 -1.03
N ILE A 73 -9.26 5.37 0.07
CA ILE A 73 -9.70 3.97 0.14
C ILE A 73 -10.85 3.75 1.14
N THR A 74 -11.39 4.84 1.69
CA THR A 74 -12.47 4.83 2.70
C THR A 74 -13.65 3.94 2.27
N ASP A 75 -14.18 4.15 1.07
CA ASP A 75 -15.34 3.38 0.58
C ASP A 75 -15.01 1.93 0.29
N LYS A 76 -13.76 1.65 -0.11
CA LYS A 76 -13.29 0.28 -0.31
C LYS A 76 -13.29 -0.49 1.01
N LEU A 77 -12.75 0.10 2.08
CA LEU A 77 -12.76 -0.52 3.41
C LEU A 77 -14.17 -0.71 3.95
N LYS A 78 -15.04 0.30 3.79
CA LYS A 78 -16.46 0.21 4.19
C LYS A 78 -17.18 -0.96 3.52
N ARG A 79 -17.03 -1.14 2.21
CA ARG A 79 -17.64 -2.28 1.48
C ARG A 79 -17.13 -3.63 1.95
N GLN A 80 -15.91 -3.68 2.46
CA GLN A 80 -15.30 -4.89 3.01
C GLN A 80 -15.62 -5.07 4.51
N GLY A 81 -16.34 -4.13 5.14
CA GLY A 81 -16.61 -4.15 6.58
C GLY A 81 -15.37 -3.97 7.45
N ILE A 82 -14.29 -3.39 6.90
CA ILE A 82 -13.01 -3.22 7.59
C ILE A 82 -12.93 -1.82 8.20
N ALA A 83 -12.74 -1.73 9.51
CA ALA A 83 -12.46 -0.47 10.20
C ALA A 83 -11.05 0.05 9.87
N ILE A 84 -10.84 1.37 9.92
CA ILE A 84 -9.54 1.99 9.61
C ILE A 84 -8.43 1.43 10.51
N ASP A 85 -8.69 1.30 11.81
CA ASP A 85 -7.69 0.82 12.76
C ASP A 85 -7.32 -0.65 12.49
N THR A 86 -8.31 -1.51 12.24
CA THR A 86 -8.09 -2.91 11.83
C THR A 86 -7.29 -3.00 10.53
N TYR A 87 -7.54 -2.11 9.57
CA TYR A 87 -6.75 -2.05 8.34
C TYR A 87 -5.30 -1.67 8.63
N LEU A 88 -5.05 -0.63 9.44
CA LEU A 88 -3.70 -0.18 9.81
C LEU A 88 -2.93 -1.29 10.53
N GLU A 89 -3.57 -2.01 11.45
CA GLU A 89 -2.98 -3.17 12.14
C GLU A 89 -2.64 -4.30 11.16
N SER A 90 -3.54 -4.61 10.22
CA SER A 90 -3.37 -5.71 9.26
C SER A 90 -2.14 -5.52 8.36
N ILE A 91 -1.78 -4.28 8.06
CA ILE A 91 -0.61 -3.93 7.25
C ILE A 91 0.60 -3.52 8.11
N LYS A 92 0.50 -3.67 9.44
CA LYS A 92 1.54 -3.28 10.41
C LYS A 92 1.98 -1.82 10.22
N ALA A 93 1.03 -0.91 10.02
CA ALA A 93 1.32 0.50 9.87
C ALA A 93 1.87 1.10 11.17
N THR A 94 2.89 1.94 11.05
CA THR A 94 3.56 2.61 12.18
C THR A 94 3.40 4.12 12.05
N CYS A 95 3.24 4.81 13.18
CA CYS A 95 3.18 6.27 13.20
C CYS A 95 4.44 6.87 12.57
N ALA A 96 4.27 7.83 11.68
CA ALA A 96 5.37 8.40 10.90
C ALA A 96 5.25 9.91 10.76
N SER A 97 6.40 10.56 10.55
CA SER A 97 6.47 11.98 10.20
C SER A 97 6.96 12.13 8.76
N PHE A 98 6.10 12.62 7.87
CA PHE A 98 6.47 12.95 6.49
C PHE A 98 5.80 14.24 6.03
N LYS A 99 6.45 14.92 5.08
CA LYS A 99 5.88 16.06 4.36
C LYS A 99 5.03 15.58 3.19
N GLY A 100 4.01 16.39 2.85
CA GLY A 100 3.04 16.10 1.79
C GLY A 100 1.82 15.33 2.32
N GLN A 101 0.63 15.75 1.89
CA GLN A 101 -0.65 15.13 2.22
C GLN A 101 -1.60 15.32 1.03
N PRO A 102 -2.68 14.53 0.90
CA PRO A 102 -3.70 14.79 -0.12
C PRO A 102 -4.28 16.20 0.02
N ARG A 103 -4.72 16.79 -1.09
CA ARG A 103 -5.59 17.98 -1.06
C ARG A 103 -6.96 17.49 -0.59
N THR A 104 -7.20 17.57 0.72
CA THR A 104 -8.44 17.17 1.39
C THR A 104 -9.46 18.27 1.43
#